data_AF-A0A218Z534-F1
#
_entry.id   AF-A0A218Z534-F1
#
_cell.length_a   1.000
_cell.length_b   1.000
_cell.length_c   1.000
_cell.angle_alpha   90.00
_cell.angle_beta   90.00
_cell.angle_gamma   90.00
#
_symmetry.space_group_name_H-M   'P 1'
#
loop_
_entity.id
_entity.type
_entity.pdbx_description
1 polymer ?
#
loop_
_entity_poly.entity_id
_entity_poly.type
_entity_poly.pdbx_seq_one_letter_code
_entity_poly.pdbx_strand_id
1 'polypeptide(L)'
;MELDCQATDSDIQRAACFPRPPGSETGFVMGHETTGEVSQVGSAVQNQQVGDTVVIPFTVSCGECFYCQRGYSSRCEKSRQLTLDLGIQPFADAKAVAAPPGIDERKLVRLADIFPTGYLAAQNAFEGFGADTVHQSAVVRIGCGPVGLCALMNALEHQPKAGLAVDRPILLVWLEARVKELTDGRGADAVIEGIGHADAFRTAFDLLRPWGNISRFGVHIEAIP
;
A
#
# COMPACT_ATOMS: atom_id res chain seq x y z
N MET A 1 -2.99 -15.67 32.78
CA MET A 1 -3.48 -16.85 32.05
C MET A 1 -2.54 -17.04 30.88
N GLU A 2 -1.43 -17.72 31.11
CA GLU A 2 -0.52 -18.13 30.02
C GLU A 2 -1.28 -19.17 29.20
N LEU A 3 -1.52 -18.87 27.93
CA LEU A 3 -2.12 -19.80 26.98
C LEU A 3 -1.00 -20.29 26.08
N ASP A 4 -0.73 -21.59 26.20
CA ASP A 4 0.22 -22.36 25.38
C ASP A 4 -0.27 -22.37 23.93
N CYS A 5 0.30 -21.48 23.12
CA CYS A 5 0.07 -21.43 21.68
C CYS A 5 1.37 -21.90 21.03
N GLN A 6 1.50 -23.20 20.80
CA GLN A 6 2.68 -23.76 20.13
C GLN A 6 2.67 -23.30 18.66
N ALA A 7 3.80 -22.78 18.15
CA ALA A 7 3.94 -22.56 16.71
C ALA A 7 3.69 -23.88 15.98
N THR A 8 2.82 -23.86 14.97
CA THR A 8 2.70 -25.01 14.06
C THR A 8 3.81 -24.93 13.02
N ASP A 9 4.01 -25.99 12.25
CA ASP A 9 5.19 -26.17 11.41
C ASP A 9 5.50 -24.96 10.49
N SER A 10 4.51 -24.19 10.03
CA SER A 10 4.73 -23.10 9.05
C SER A 10 4.68 -21.66 9.59
N ASP A 11 4.77 -21.46 10.91
CA ASP A 11 4.26 -20.22 11.53
C ASP A 11 5.30 -19.40 12.31
N ILE A 12 5.00 -18.11 12.47
CA ILE A 12 5.69 -17.19 13.37
C ILE A 12 4.68 -16.56 14.32
N GLN A 13 4.98 -16.55 15.61
CA GLN A 13 4.18 -15.85 16.62
C GLN A 13 4.86 -14.56 17.07
N ARG A 14 4.00 -13.56 17.34
CA ARG A 14 4.29 -12.41 18.22
C ARG A 14 3.52 -12.64 19.53
N ALA A 15 3.94 -11.99 20.62
CA ALA A 15 3.38 -12.10 21.98
C ALA A 15 1.89 -11.72 22.18
N ALA A 16 1.01 -11.84 21.18
CA ALA A 16 -0.44 -11.77 21.36
C ALA A 16 -1.13 -12.58 20.25
N CYS A 17 -1.67 -13.75 20.60
CA CYS A 17 -2.49 -14.59 19.72
C CYS A 17 -3.92 -14.62 20.28
N PHE A 18 -4.92 -14.21 19.48
CA PHE A 18 -6.34 -14.30 19.85
C PHE A 18 -7.16 -14.76 18.62
N PRO A 19 -8.07 -15.74 18.71
CA PRO A 19 -8.88 -16.20 17.55
C PRO A 19 -9.95 -15.13 17.19
N ARG A 20 -10.46 -14.90 15.96
CA ARG A 20 -11.16 -15.75 14.94
C ARG A 20 -11.74 -14.81 13.82
N PRO A 21 -11.93 -15.23 12.55
CA PRO A 21 -13.04 -14.69 11.72
C PRO A 21 -13.86 -15.78 10.99
N PRO A 22 -15.20 -15.63 10.78
CA PRO A 22 -15.74 -14.70 9.77
C PRO A 22 -17.07 -13.96 10.13
N GLY A 23 -17.26 -12.75 9.57
CA GLY A 23 -18.45 -11.89 9.72
C GLY A 23 -18.35 -11.05 11.00
N SER A 24 -18.11 -9.73 10.88
CA SER A 24 -17.66 -8.91 12.03
C SER A 24 -18.75 -8.70 13.09
N GLU A 25 -18.90 -9.67 13.98
CA GLU A 25 -19.56 -9.54 15.27
C GLU A 25 -18.64 -8.76 16.24
N THR A 26 -19.22 -8.15 17.28
CA THR A 26 -18.48 -7.49 18.38
C THR A 26 -17.39 -8.41 18.95
N GLY A 27 -16.13 -7.95 18.97
CA GLY A 27 -14.99 -8.71 19.49
C GLY A 27 -13.82 -8.92 18.51
N PHE A 28 -13.94 -8.47 17.26
CA PHE A 28 -12.86 -8.48 16.26
C PHE A 28 -11.69 -7.55 16.63
N VAL A 29 -10.44 -8.03 16.52
CA VAL A 29 -9.24 -7.22 16.79
C VAL A 29 -8.83 -6.49 15.50
N MET A 30 -9.05 -5.18 15.48
CA MET A 30 -8.68 -4.38 14.31
C MET A 30 -7.16 -4.18 14.22
N GLY A 31 -6.65 -4.23 13.00
CA GLY A 31 -5.27 -3.87 12.67
C GLY A 31 -4.68 -4.79 11.62
N HIS A 32 -3.92 -4.22 10.69
CA HIS A 32 -3.26 -4.96 9.62
C HIS A 32 -1.87 -4.39 9.27
N GLU A 33 -1.39 -3.43 10.06
CA GLU A 33 -0.03 -2.89 9.96
C GLU A 33 0.78 -3.44 11.14
N THR A 34 1.78 -4.28 10.87
CA THR A 34 2.49 -4.97 11.96
C THR A 34 3.98 -5.09 11.70
N THR A 35 4.76 -4.72 12.71
CA THR A 35 6.21 -4.95 12.81
C THR A 35 6.53 -5.48 14.19
N GLY A 36 7.57 -6.30 14.34
CA GLY A 36 7.99 -6.74 15.67
C GLY A 36 9.14 -7.73 15.63
N GLU A 37 9.48 -8.26 16.80
CA GLU A 37 10.48 -9.31 16.96
C GLU A 37 9.83 -10.69 16.91
N VAL A 38 10.45 -11.64 16.21
CA VAL A 38 10.05 -13.05 16.14
C VAL A 38 10.30 -13.71 17.49
N SER A 39 9.25 -14.13 18.19
CA SER A 39 9.40 -14.85 19.47
C SER A 39 9.44 -16.37 19.32
N GLN A 40 8.87 -16.90 18.24
CA GLN A 40 8.85 -18.33 17.94
C GLN A 40 8.75 -18.58 16.43
N VAL A 41 9.34 -19.68 15.97
CA VAL A 41 9.28 -20.16 14.59
C VAL A 41 8.83 -21.62 14.54
N GLY A 42 8.03 -21.95 13.54
CA GLY A 42 7.64 -23.31 13.19
C GLY A 42 8.77 -24.10 12.55
N SER A 43 8.69 -25.44 12.58
CA SER A 43 9.74 -26.35 12.10
C SER A 43 10.02 -26.27 10.58
N ALA A 44 9.05 -25.83 9.79
CA ALA A 44 9.11 -25.66 8.34
C ALA A 44 9.43 -24.22 7.91
N VAL A 45 9.57 -23.27 8.84
CA VAL A 45 10.02 -21.89 8.54
C VAL A 45 11.51 -21.92 8.26
N GLN A 46 11.93 -21.40 7.10
CA GLN A 46 13.32 -21.47 6.64
C GLN A 46 14.03 -20.12 6.66
N ASN A 47 13.28 -19.02 6.57
CA ASN A 47 13.85 -17.69 6.30
C ASN A 47 13.83 -16.76 7.52
N GLN A 48 13.40 -17.24 8.68
CA GLN A 48 13.26 -16.44 9.90
C GLN A 48 13.72 -17.24 11.12
N GLN A 49 14.23 -16.54 12.13
CA GLN A 49 14.65 -17.11 13.41
C GLN A 49 14.18 -16.23 14.58
N VAL A 50 14.17 -16.82 15.78
CA VAL A 50 13.85 -16.09 17.02
C VAL A 50 14.81 -14.91 17.19
N GLY A 51 14.27 -13.73 17.48
CA GLY A 51 15.00 -12.48 17.61
C GLY A 51 15.05 -11.62 16.33
N ASP A 52 14.59 -12.13 15.18
CA ASP A 52 14.54 -11.33 13.96
C ASP A 52 13.51 -10.20 14.10
N THR A 53 13.88 -8.98 13.69
CA THR A 53 12.93 -7.88 13.53
C THR A 53 12.32 -7.96 12.14
N VAL A 54 11.00 -8.05 12.06
CA VAL A 54 10.26 -8.25 10.82
C VAL A 54 9.19 -7.20 10.58
N VAL A 55 8.91 -6.94 9.31
CA VAL A 55 7.74 -6.23 8.80
C VAL A 55 6.80 -7.24 8.18
N ILE A 56 5.51 -7.08 8.46
CA ILE A 56 4.47 -8.00 7.98
C ILE A 56 3.54 -7.20 7.08
N PRO A 57 3.58 -7.40 5.75
CA PRO A 57 2.63 -6.78 4.85
C PRO A 57 1.18 -7.16 5.19
N PHE A 58 0.26 -6.21 5.04
CA PHE A 58 -1.15 -6.40 5.39
C PHE A 58 -1.88 -7.49 4.57
N THR A 59 -1.29 -7.92 3.45
CA THR A 59 -1.81 -9.02 2.62
C THR A 59 -1.03 -10.31 2.88
N VAL A 60 -1.77 -11.35 3.24
CA VAL A 60 -1.27 -12.73 3.30
C VAL A 60 -1.16 -13.26 1.89
N SER A 61 0.05 -13.62 1.44
CA SER A 61 0.26 -14.20 0.12
C SER A 61 1.05 -15.51 0.20
N CYS A 62 0.84 -16.43 -0.75
CA CYS A 62 1.43 -17.78 -0.71
C CYS A 62 2.84 -17.86 -1.31
N GLY A 63 3.32 -16.82 -2.00
CA GLY A 63 4.64 -16.82 -2.66
C GLY A 63 4.75 -17.67 -3.93
N GLU A 64 3.85 -18.63 -4.16
CA GLU A 64 4.01 -19.66 -5.20
C GLU A 64 3.02 -19.58 -6.38
N CYS A 65 1.90 -18.86 -6.28
CA CYS A 65 0.89 -18.83 -7.34
C CYS A 65 1.31 -17.94 -8.54
N PHE A 66 0.53 -17.99 -9.63
CA PHE A 66 0.78 -17.23 -10.86
C PHE A 66 1.10 -15.75 -10.61
N TYR A 67 0.34 -15.11 -9.72
CA TYR A 67 0.51 -13.70 -9.36
C TYR A 67 1.71 -13.46 -8.45
N CYS A 68 1.92 -14.31 -7.44
CA CYS A 68 3.02 -14.16 -6.49
C CYS A 68 4.38 -14.28 -7.18
N GLN A 69 4.54 -15.26 -8.08
CA GLN A 69 5.77 -15.44 -8.86
C GLN A 69 6.10 -14.27 -9.79
N ARG A 70 5.16 -13.35 -10.01
CA ARG A 70 5.30 -12.15 -10.86
C ARG A 70 5.36 -10.85 -10.06
N GLY A 71 5.43 -10.92 -8.73
CA GLY A 71 5.46 -9.75 -7.86
C GLY A 71 4.09 -9.11 -7.60
N TYR A 72 3.00 -9.72 -8.03
CA TYR A 72 1.63 -9.23 -7.80
C TYR A 72 0.99 -9.90 -6.57
N SER A 73 1.68 -9.88 -5.43
CA SER A 73 1.24 -10.56 -4.20
C SER A 73 -0.13 -10.11 -3.70
N SER A 74 -0.53 -8.86 -3.94
CA SER A 74 -1.87 -8.32 -3.64
C SER A 74 -3.00 -9.01 -4.40
N ARG A 75 -2.68 -9.76 -5.47
CA ARG A 75 -3.61 -10.56 -6.27
C ARG A 75 -3.46 -12.06 -6.04
N CYS A 76 -2.83 -12.47 -4.94
CA CYS A 76 -2.64 -13.88 -4.62
C CYS A 76 -3.99 -14.63 -4.60
N GLU A 77 -4.04 -15.80 -5.26
CA GLU A 77 -5.22 -16.69 -5.28
C GLU A 77 -5.59 -17.22 -3.89
N LYS A 78 -4.60 -17.35 -3.00
CA LYS A 78 -4.77 -17.79 -1.61
C LYS A 78 -4.75 -16.60 -0.64
N SER A 79 -5.01 -15.38 -1.15
CA SER A 79 -4.88 -14.15 -0.36
C SER A 79 -5.84 -14.14 0.83
N ARG A 80 -5.35 -13.63 1.97
CA ARG A 80 -6.17 -13.26 3.12
C ARG A 80 -5.76 -11.86 3.60
N GLN A 81 -6.68 -11.10 4.16
CA GLN A 81 -6.31 -9.87 4.84
C GLN A 81 -5.73 -10.24 6.21
N LEU A 82 -4.57 -9.69 6.55
CA LEU A 82 -4.02 -9.85 7.88
C LEU A 82 -4.94 -9.14 8.88
N THR A 83 -5.29 -9.84 9.94
CA THR A 83 -5.92 -9.25 11.13
C THR A 83 -5.01 -9.63 12.30
N LEU A 84 -4.90 -8.77 13.32
CA LEU A 84 -3.98 -9.02 14.43
C LEU A 84 -4.25 -10.36 15.15
N ASP A 85 -5.49 -10.82 15.06
CA ASP A 85 -6.02 -12.10 15.52
C ASP A 85 -5.50 -13.34 14.74
N LEU A 86 -5.00 -13.19 13.51
CA LEU A 86 -4.56 -14.34 12.70
C LEU A 86 -3.11 -14.78 12.94
N GLY A 87 -2.29 -13.95 13.59
CA GLY A 87 -0.83 -14.14 13.56
C GLY A 87 -0.30 -14.20 12.11
N ILE A 88 0.95 -14.65 11.91
CA ILE A 88 1.53 -14.77 10.54
C ILE A 88 1.18 -16.12 9.90
N GLN A 89 -0.06 -16.58 10.04
CA GLN A 89 -0.49 -17.89 9.52
C GLN A 89 -1.42 -17.75 8.31
N PRO A 90 -1.43 -18.74 7.39
CA PRO A 90 -0.30 -19.58 6.98
C PRO A 90 0.73 -18.78 6.14
N PHE A 91 1.90 -19.34 5.78
CA PHE A 91 2.92 -18.74 4.89
C PHE A 91 3.89 -17.73 5.53
N ALA A 92 4.47 -18.05 6.69
CA ALA A 92 5.39 -17.14 7.38
C ALA A 92 6.60 -16.73 6.52
N ASP A 93 7.24 -17.66 5.80
CA ASP A 93 8.41 -17.39 4.96
C ASP A 93 8.15 -16.42 3.81
N ALA A 94 6.93 -16.40 3.28
CA ALA A 94 6.54 -15.50 2.18
C ALA A 94 6.11 -14.11 2.69
N LYS A 95 5.81 -13.97 3.98
CA LYS A 95 5.21 -12.76 4.55
C LYS A 95 6.14 -11.96 5.45
N ALA A 96 6.91 -12.63 6.29
CA ALA A 96 7.81 -11.95 7.20
C ALA A 96 8.97 -11.39 6.37
N VAL A 97 9.01 -10.07 6.23
CA VAL A 97 10.09 -9.36 5.55
C VAL A 97 11.06 -8.89 6.62
N ALA A 98 12.34 -9.27 6.50
CA ALA A 98 13.36 -8.80 7.42
C ALA A 98 13.43 -7.27 7.41
N ALA A 99 13.43 -6.66 8.60
CA ALA A 99 13.52 -5.22 8.74
C ALA A 99 14.93 -4.73 8.34
N PRO A 100 15.03 -3.67 7.53
CA PRO A 100 16.33 -3.07 7.26
C PRO A 100 16.97 -2.54 8.57
N PRO A 101 18.28 -2.70 8.76
CA PRO A 101 18.94 -2.25 9.98
C PRO A 101 18.90 -0.72 10.11
N GLY A 102 18.77 -0.22 11.34
CA GLY A 102 18.87 1.22 11.64
C GLY A 102 17.60 2.05 11.38
N ILE A 103 16.48 1.42 11.05
CA ILE A 103 15.18 2.11 10.93
C ILE A 103 14.42 2.03 12.26
N ASP A 104 14.01 3.18 12.80
CA ASP A 104 13.15 3.27 13.97
C ASP A 104 11.83 2.50 13.76
N GLU A 105 11.39 1.72 14.76
CA GLU A 105 10.21 0.86 14.65
C GLU A 105 8.95 1.64 14.24
N ARG A 106 8.77 2.87 14.74
CA ARG A 106 7.62 3.71 14.39
C ARG A 106 7.65 4.15 12.94
N LYS A 107 8.82 4.14 12.29
CA LYS A 107 8.97 4.35 10.85
C LYS A 107 8.75 3.06 10.08
N LEU A 108 9.29 1.96 10.61
CA LEU A 108 9.20 0.63 10.03
C LEU A 108 7.75 0.16 9.85
N VAL A 109 6.85 0.49 10.78
CA VAL A 109 5.43 0.09 10.68
C VAL A 109 4.74 0.57 9.40
N ARG A 110 5.19 1.68 8.82
CA ARG A 110 4.66 2.20 7.55
C ARG A 110 4.95 1.27 6.37
N LEU A 111 6.00 0.44 6.47
CA LEU A 111 6.35 -0.56 5.45
C LEU A 111 5.38 -1.75 5.43
N ALA A 112 4.49 -1.88 6.42
CA ALA A 112 3.48 -2.94 6.43
C ALA A 112 2.30 -2.65 5.48
N ASP A 113 2.00 -1.37 5.22
CA ASP A 113 0.92 -0.96 4.31
C ASP A 113 1.21 0.37 3.63
N ILE A 114 1.09 1.49 4.35
CA ILE A 114 0.89 2.79 3.71
C ILE A 114 2.04 3.22 2.80
N PHE A 115 3.28 2.82 3.12
CA PHE A 115 4.45 3.17 2.33
C PHE A 115 4.53 2.34 1.04
N PRO A 116 4.50 0.98 1.06
CA PRO A 116 4.38 0.16 -0.16
C PRO A 116 3.18 0.53 -1.03
N THR A 117 2.02 0.81 -0.43
CA THR A 117 0.83 1.24 -1.16
C THR A 117 1.08 2.56 -1.89
N GLY A 118 1.70 3.54 -1.23
CA GLY A 118 2.10 4.80 -1.86
C GLY A 118 3.18 4.64 -2.92
N TYR A 119 4.17 3.77 -2.70
CA TYR A 119 5.23 3.45 -3.65
C TYR A 119 4.66 2.85 -4.94
N LEU A 120 3.82 1.83 -4.83
CA LEU A 120 3.18 1.20 -5.98
C LEU A 120 2.26 2.19 -6.72
N ALA A 121 1.56 3.06 -5.99
CA ALA A 121 0.73 4.10 -6.59
C ALA A 121 1.56 5.07 -7.44
N ALA A 122 2.72 5.52 -6.94
CA ALA A 122 3.64 6.36 -7.70
C ALA A 122 4.24 5.63 -8.91
N GLN A 123 4.65 4.38 -8.73
CA GLN A 123 5.21 3.55 -9.81
C GLN A 123 4.22 3.39 -10.97
N ASN A 124 2.96 3.04 -10.68
CA ASN A 124 1.91 2.92 -11.69
C ASN A 124 1.60 4.26 -12.37
N ALA A 125 1.72 5.38 -11.65
CA ALA A 125 1.45 6.72 -12.21
C ALA A 125 2.44 7.08 -13.33
N PHE A 126 3.68 6.60 -13.26
CA PHE A 126 4.72 6.85 -14.26
C PHE A 126 5.01 5.63 -15.16
N GLU A 127 4.20 4.58 -15.07
CA GLU A 127 4.40 3.38 -15.90
C GLU A 127 4.36 3.73 -17.39
N GLY A 128 5.37 3.25 -18.12
CA GLY A 128 5.54 3.54 -19.55
C GLY A 128 6.10 4.92 -19.89
N PHE A 129 6.34 5.80 -18.91
CA PHE A 129 6.99 7.09 -19.17
C PHE A 129 8.52 6.92 -19.16
N GLY A 130 9.20 7.47 -20.17
CA GLY A 130 10.66 7.65 -20.13
C GLY A 130 11.05 8.78 -19.18
N ALA A 131 12.31 8.80 -18.74
CA ALA A 131 12.82 9.79 -17.80
C ALA A 131 12.55 11.25 -18.24
N ASP A 132 12.78 11.57 -19.51
CA ASP A 132 12.53 12.92 -20.06
C ASP A 132 11.06 13.32 -19.95
N THR A 133 10.14 12.37 -20.18
CA THR A 133 8.69 12.59 -20.03
C THR A 133 8.34 12.83 -18.58
N VAL A 134 8.90 12.03 -17.66
CA VAL A 134 8.69 12.20 -16.22
C VAL A 134 9.14 13.58 -15.77
N HIS A 135 10.36 14.02 -16.12
CA HIS A 135 10.87 15.33 -15.71
C HIS A 135 10.11 16.53 -16.29
N GLN A 136 9.31 16.31 -17.33
CA GLN A 136 8.41 17.32 -17.91
C GLN A 136 6.96 17.19 -17.43
N SER A 137 6.66 16.15 -16.65
CA SER A 137 5.31 15.81 -16.24
C SER A 137 4.79 16.67 -15.10
N ALA A 138 3.49 16.96 -15.11
CA ALA A 138 2.78 17.38 -13.91
C ALA A 138 1.97 16.21 -13.33
N VAL A 139 2.22 15.90 -12.05
CA VAL A 139 1.48 14.89 -11.31
C VAL A 139 0.50 15.53 -10.34
N VAL A 140 -0.74 15.04 -10.31
CA VAL A 140 -1.77 15.49 -9.37
C VAL A 140 -2.08 14.37 -8.38
N ARG A 141 -2.03 14.67 -7.09
CA ARG A 141 -2.40 13.77 -5.99
C ARG A 141 -3.73 14.20 -5.39
N ILE A 142 -4.74 13.33 -5.44
CA ILE A 142 -6.10 13.56 -4.90
C ILE A 142 -6.32 12.72 -3.64
N GLY A 143 -6.29 13.38 -2.48
CA GLY A 143 -6.38 12.83 -1.12
C GLY A 143 -5.04 12.92 -0.40
N CYS A 144 -4.95 13.65 0.70
CA CYS A 144 -3.69 13.86 1.43
C CYS A 144 -3.65 13.15 2.79
N GLY A 145 -4.41 12.04 2.92
CA GLY A 145 -4.26 11.11 4.04
C GLY A 145 -2.90 10.39 4.05
N PRO A 146 -2.64 9.51 5.04
CA PRO A 146 -1.32 8.90 5.27
C PRO A 146 -0.72 8.18 4.04
N VAL A 147 -1.51 7.33 3.38
CA VAL A 147 -1.10 6.65 2.12
C VAL A 147 -0.86 7.69 1.02
N GLY A 148 -1.69 8.73 0.98
CA GLY A 148 -1.61 9.77 -0.03
C GLY A 148 -0.34 10.60 0.06
N LEU A 149 0.12 10.91 1.26
CA LEU A 149 1.41 11.56 1.49
C LEU A 149 2.57 10.63 1.13
N CYS A 150 2.48 9.33 1.44
CA CYS A 150 3.46 8.35 0.97
C CYS A 150 3.52 8.29 -0.56
N ALA A 151 2.38 8.30 -1.24
CA ALA A 151 2.32 8.32 -2.70
C ALA A 151 2.92 9.60 -3.29
N LEU A 152 2.65 10.77 -2.69
CA LEU A 152 3.25 12.02 -3.12
C LEU A 152 4.77 12.01 -2.94
N MET A 153 5.27 11.58 -1.77
CA MET A 153 6.71 11.48 -1.52
C MET A 153 7.39 10.59 -2.57
N ASN A 154 6.84 9.39 -2.79
CA ASN A 154 7.39 8.48 -3.81
C ASN A 154 7.27 9.07 -5.23
N ALA A 155 6.18 9.77 -5.56
CA ALA A 155 6.05 10.41 -6.86
C ALA A 155 7.07 11.54 -7.08
N LEU A 156 7.45 12.27 -6.03
CA LEU A 156 8.46 13.32 -6.12
C LEU A 156 9.88 12.77 -6.30
N GLU A 157 10.16 11.52 -5.87
CA GLU A 157 11.44 10.85 -6.14
C GLU A 157 11.67 10.57 -7.63
N HIS A 158 10.58 10.48 -8.42
CA HIS A 158 10.66 10.43 -9.88
C HIS A 158 11.03 11.80 -10.50
N GLN A 159 11.10 12.87 -9.69
CA GLN A 159 11.47 14.24 -10.10
C GLN A 159 10.62 14.81 -11.24
N PRO A 160 9.28 14.81 -11.13
CA PRO A 160 8.41 15.48 -12.09
C PRO A 160 8.63 17.00 -12.08
N LYS A 161 8.27 17.67 -13.18
CA LYS A 161 8.31 19.15 -13.29
C LYS A 161 7.51 19.80 -12.17
N ALA A 162 6.35 19.22 -11.84
CA ALA A 162 5.48 19.72 -10.79
C ALA A 162 4.67 18.60 -10.14
N GLY A 163 4.53 18.68 -8.81
CA GLY A 163 3.59 17.87 -8.03
C GLY A 163 2.54 18.77 -7.37
N LEU A 164 1.26 18.48 -7.61
CA LEU A 164 0.13 19.17 -6.99
C LEU A 164 -0.58 18.19 -6.05
N ALA A 165 -0.88 18.60 -4.82
CA ALA A 165 -1.58 17.77 -3.85
C ALA A 165 -2.85 18.49 -3.38
N VAL A 166 -3.98 17.77 -3.41
CA VAL A 166 -5.29 18.29 -3.04
C VAL A 166 -6.01 17.31 -2.12
N ASP A 167 -6.63 17.80 -1.05
CA ASP A 167 -7.39 16.97 -0.09
C ASP A 167 -8.88 17.31 -0.04
N ARG A 168 -9.27 18.49 -0.54
CA ARG A 168 -10.69 18.91 -0.59
C ARG A 168 -11.13 19.20 -2.02
N PRO A 169 -12.28 18.65 -2.47
CA PRO A 169 -12.79 18.85 -3.83
C PRO A 169 -13.34 20.27 -4.09
N ILE A 170 -13.36 21.19 -3.11
CA ILE A 170 -13.93 22.53 -3.28
C ILE A 170 -13.05 23.47 -4.16
N LEU A 171 -11.84 23.06 -4.54
CA LEU A 171 -10.90 23.90 -5.30
C LEU A 171 -10.70 23.45 -6.77
N LEU A 172 -11.64 22.71 -7.35
CA LEU A 172 -11.51 22.10 -8.69
C LEU A 172 -11.17 23.12 -9.80
N VAL A 173 -11.85 24.27 -9.82
CA VAL A 173 -11.63 25.29 -10.87
C VAL A 173 -10.22 25.85 -10.82
N TRP A 174 -9.70 26.10 -9.61
CA TRP A 174 -8.32 26.54 -9.45
C TRP A 174 -7.33 25.44 -9.83
N LEU A 175 -7.62 24.20 -9.46
CA LEU A 175 -6.74 23.06 -9.72
C LEU A 175 -6.60 22.81 -11.23
N GLU A 176 -7.69 22.82 -11.98
CA GLU A 176 -7.65 22.66 -13.44
C GLU A 176 -6.86 23.78 -14.11
N ALA A 177 -7.13 25.04 -13.72
CA ALA A 177 -6.39 26.19 -14.24
C ALA A 177 -4.89 26.07 -13.93
N ARG A 178 -4.53 25.66 -12.70
CA ARG A 178 -3.14 25.50 -12.28
C ARG A 178 -2.43 24.37 -13.02
N VAL A 179 -3.10 23.23 -13.23
CA VAL A 179 -2.57 22.12 -14.03
C VAL A 179 -2.28 22.60 -15.45
N LYS A 180 -3.25 23.26 -16.09
CA LYS A 180 -3.08 23.78 -17.47
C LYS A 180 -1.95 24.80 -17.57
N GLU A 181 -1.81 25.69 -16.58
CA GLU A 181 -0.69 26.64 -16.54
C GLU A 181 0.67 25.93 -16.50
N LEU A 182 0.80 24.85 -15.72
CA LEU A 182 2.05 24.10 -15.58
C LEU A 182 2.38 23.22 -16.79
N THR A 183 1.38 22.85 -17.58
CA THR A 183 1.52 21.89 -18.69
C THR A 183 1.21 22.46 -20.06
N ASP A 184 1.21 23.78 -20.21
CA ASP A 184 0.94 24.48 -21.48
C ASP A 184 -0.43 24.10 -22.07
N GLY A 185 -1.42 23.96 -21.20
CA GLY A 185 -2.80 23.66 -21.54
C GLY A 185 -3.13 22.17 -21.73
N ARG A 186 -2.13 21.27 -21.61
CA ARG A 186 -2.31 19.84 -21.92
C ARG A 186 -3.21 19.10 -20.93
N GLY A 187 -3.20 19.47 -19.65
CA GLY A 187 -3.73 18.66 -18.55
C GLY A 187 -2.62 17.93 -17.78
N ALA A 188 -2.97 17.17 -16.75
CA ALA A 188 -2.04 16.42 -15.92
C ALA A 188 -1.54 15.17 -16.64
N ASP A 189 -0.23 14.92 -16.61
CA ASP A 189 0.39 13.73 -17.19
C ASP A 189 0.06 12.47 -16.38
N ALA A 190 -0.02 12.61 -15.06
CA ALA A 190 -0.41 11.54 -14.16
C ALA A 190 -1.30 12.05 -13.04
N VAL A 191 -2.28 11.24 -12.64
CA VAL A 191 -3.12 11.50 -11.46
C VAL A 191 -3.06 10.30 -10.53
N ILE A 192 -2.78 10.56 -9.26
CA ILE A 192 -2.79 9.58 -8.17
C ILE A 192 -4.05 9.81 -7.33
N GLU A 193 -5.02 8.91 -7.41
CA GLU A 193 -6.32 8.98 -6.71
C GLU A 193 -6.36 7.99 -5.54
N GLY A 194 -6.72 8.47 -4.35
CA GLY A 194 -6.63 7.68 -3.12
C GLY A 194 -7.68 8.06 -2.08
N ILE A 195 -8.79 8.66 -2.49
CA ILE A 195 -9.96 8.94 -1.66
C ILE A 195 -10.92 7.75 -1.73
N GLY A 196 -11.17 7.21 -2.94
CA GLY A 196 -12.12 6.11 -3.10
C GLY A 196 -13.53 6.52 -3.51
N HIS A 197 -13.81 7.82 -3.62
CA HIS A 197 -15.15 8.34 -3.95
C HIS A 197 -15.32 8.58 -5.46
N ALA A 198 -16.53 8.41 -6.00
CA ALA A 198 -16.80 8.59 -7.42
C ALA A 198 -16.41 9.99 -7.94
N ASP A 199 -16.71 11.04 -7.17
CA ASP A 199 -16.35 12.43 -7.52
C ASP A 199 -14.84 12.67 -7.60
N ALA A 200 -14.06 12.04 -6.72
CA ALA A 200 -12.60 12.14 -6.74
C ALA A 200 -12.03 11.45 -7.99
N PHE A 201 -12.63 10.32 -8.38
CA PHE A 201 -12.24 9.61 -9.59
C PHE A 201 -12.64 10.37 -10.87
N ARG A 202 -13.84 10.98 -10.89
CA ARG A 202 -14.26 11.86 -11.98
C ARG A 202 -13.32 13.05 -12.15
N THR A 203 -12.95 13.69 -11.04
CA THR A 203 -11.93 14.75 -11.04
C THR A 203 -10.61 14.28 -11.65
N ALA A 204 -10.18 13.05 -11.36
CA ALA A 204 -8.97 12.50 -11.94
C ALA A 204 -9.04 12.44 -13.48
N PHE A 205 -10.18 12.03 -14.04
CA PHE A 205 -10.40 12.06 -15.50
C PHE A 205 -10.44 13.46 -16.07
N ASP A 206 -11.15 14.39 -15.42
CA ASP A 206 -11.31 15.77 -15.91
C ASP A 206 -9.96 16.50 -15.98
N LEU A 207 -9.02 16.17 -15.09
CA LEU A 207 -7.68 16.75 -15.06
C LEU A 207 -6.69 16.08 -16.00
N LEU A 208 -6.90 14.81 -16.35
CA LEU A 208 -5.93 14.00 -17.09
C LEU A 208 -5.82 14.46 -18.55
N ARG A 209 -4.58 14.59 -19.05
CA ARG A 209 -4.37 14.79 -20.49
C ARG A 209 -4.62 13.50 -21.29
N PRO A 210 -4.85 13.58 -22.61
CA PRO A 210 -4.78 12.40 -23.48
C PRO A 210 -3.46 11.65 -23.31
N TRP A 211 -3.52 10.32 -23.25
CA TRP A 211 -2.36 9.44 -22.97
C TRP A 211 -1.66 9.68 -21.62
N GLY A 212 -2.38 10.22 -20.63
CA GLY A 212 -1.93 10.25 -19.24
C GLY A 212 -2.29 8.97 -18.48
N ASN A 213 -1.72 8.82 -17.28
CA ASN A 213 -1.97 7.67 -16.41
C ASN A 213 -2.80 8.08 -15.18
N ILE A 214 -3.80 7.28 -14.81
CA ILE A 214 -4.47 7.38 -13.51
C ILE A 214 -4.06 6.16 -12.67
N SER A 215 -3.38 6.40 -11.56
CA SER A 215 -3.06 5.39 -10.56
C SER A 215 -4.02 5.51 -9.39
N ARG A 216 -4.77 4.45 -9.12
CA ARG A 216 -5.89 4.47 -8.18
C ARG A 216 -5.72 3.38 -7.12
N PHE A 217 -5.82 3.78 -5.85
CA PHE A 217 -5.74 2.85 -4.71
C PHE A 217 -6.79 3.12 -3.63
N GLY A 218 -7.63 4.14 -3.78
CA GLY A 218 -8.73 4.41 -2.84
C GLY A 218 -9.67 3.20 -2.75
N VAL A 219 -10.22 2.93 -1.57
CA VAL A 219 -11.16 1.82 -1.39
C VAL A 219 -12.55 2.28 -1.86
N HIS A 220 -13.11 1.60 -2.85
CA HIS A 220 -14.42 1.94 -3.41
C HIS A 220 -15.52 1.14 -2.73
N ILE A 221 -16.50 1.86 -2.20
CA ILE A 221 -17.76 1.28 -1.67
C ILE A 221 -18.95 1.58 -2.59
N GLU A 222 -18.72 2.33 -3.67
CA GLU A 222 -19.72 2.73 -4.66
C GLU A 222 -19.37 2.16 -6.04
N ALA A 223 -20.37 2.14 -6.92
CA ALA A 223 -20.17 1.76 -8.32
C ALA A 223 -19.18 2.72 -8.99
N ILE A 224 -18.26 2.16 -9.77
CA ILE A 224 -17.28 2.93 -10.53
C ILE A 224 -17.99 3.50 -11.77
N PRO A 225 -17.87 4.82 -12.05
CA PRO A 225 -18.42 5.44 -13.26
C PRO A 225 -17.78 4.92 -14.55
#